data_AF-L1P197-F1
#
_entry.id   AF-L1P197-F1
#
_cell.length_a   1.000
_cell.length_b   1.000
_cell.length_c   1.000
_cell.angle_alpha   90.00
_cell.angle_beta   90.00
_cell.angle_gamma   90.00
#
_symmetry.space_group_name_H-M   'P 1'
#
loop_
_entity.id
_entity.type
_entity.pdbx_description
1 polymer ?
#
loop_
_entity_poly.entity_id
_entity_poly.type
_entity_poly.pdbx_seq_one_letter_code
_entity_poly.pdbx_strand_id
1 'polypeptide(L)'
;MTQKPQPLVPWMGGKRRLAKHLIPMFPEHSCYVELFAGGAALFFLRPQPAKCEVLNDIDGQLINLYRVVQHHFDEFVRQFDWTLTSREVFARLQSVPPESMTDIQRAARFFYLQQTAFGGKTVHQHFGTTTTSKAWDASQIRAKLTAARNRLSGVFIENEPWERGFKRYDREHTFFYADPPYWQTAGYDRAFDW
;
A
#
# COMPACT_ATOMS: atom_id res chain seq x y z
N MET A 1 -10.63 14.99 17.14
CA MET A 1 -11.17 13.91 16.28
C MET A 1 -10.00 13.10 15.76
N THR A 2 -9.85 11.85 16.20
CA THR A 2 -8.77 10.97 15.71
C THR A 2 -9.04 10.62 14.25
N GLN A 3 -8.13 10.97 13.34
CA GLN A 3 -8.28 10.68 11.92
C GLN A 3 -8.30 9.16 11.71
N LYS A 4 -9.26 8.64 10.94
CA LYS A 4 -9.31 7.20 10.64
C LYS A 4 -8.14 6.83 9.73
N PRO A 5 -7.47 5.68 9.95
CA PRO A 5 -6.45 5.20 9.05
C PRO A 5 -7.03 4.97 7.64
N GLN A 6 -6.21 5.23 6.63
CA GLN A 6 -6.53 4.98 5.22
C GLN A 6 -5.33 4.26 4.57
N PRO A 7 -5.56 3.55 3.45
CA PRO A 7 -4.48 3.06 2.59
C PRO A 7 -3.41 4.12 2.31
N LEU A 8 -2.14 3.70 2.34
CA LEU A 8 -1.02 4.60 2.08
C LEU A 8 -1.07 5.15 0.65
N VAL A 9 -1.36 4.29 -0.32
CA VAL A 9 -1.38 4.62 -1.75
C VAL A 9 -2.71 4.23 -2.39
N PRO A 10 -3.13 4.94 -3.46
CA PRO A 10 -4.11 4.41 -4.40
C PRO A 10 -3.61 3.07 -4.96
N TRP A 11 -4.52 2.11 -5.05
CA TRP A 11 -4.19 0.77 -5.56
C TRP A 11 -5.30 0.26 -6.46
N MET A 12 -4.93 -0.27 -7.63
CA MET A 12 -5.88 -0.95 -8.50
C MET A 12 -6.39 -2.23 -7.84
N GLY A 13 -7.70 -2.45 -7.94
CA GLY A 13 -8.37 -3.56 -7.22
C GLY A 13 -8.71 -3.26 -5.76
N GLY A 14 -8.35 -2.08 -5.22
CA GLY A 14 -8.57 -1.74 -3.81
C GLY A 14 -10.04 -1.90 -3.34
N LYS A 15 -10.25 -2.74 -2.33
CA LYS A 15 -11.57 -3.14 -1.83
C LYS A 15 -12.28 -2.13 -0.93
N ARG A 16 -11.90 -0.86 -1.01
CA ARG A 16 -12.42 0.22 -0.15
C ARG A 16 -13.96 0.34 -0.20
N ARG A 17 -14.55 0.20 -1.40
CA ARG A 17 -16.02 0.25 -1.59
C ARG A 17 -16.73 -1.01 -1.11
N LEU A 18 -16.05 -2.15 -1.15
CA LEU A 18 -16.57 -3.46 -0.73
C LEU A 18 -16.38 -3.74 0.76
N ALA A 19 -15.51 -2.98 1.44
CA ALA A 19 -15.20 -3.16 2.86
C ALA A 19 -16.43 -3.25 3.77
N LYS A 20 -17.46 -2.43 3.51
CA LYS A 20 -18.72 -2.43 4.28
C LYS A 20 -19.54 -3.73 4.16
N HIS A 21 -19.30 -4.51 3.10
CA HIS A 21 -19.96 -5.78 2.84
C HIS A 21 -19.08 -6.96 3.29
N LEU A 22 -17.76 -6.86 3.06
CA LEU A 22 -16.83 -7.95 3.35
C LEU A 22 -16.50 -8.07 4.86
N ILE A 23 -16.21 -6.96 5.54
CA ILE A 23 -15.78 -6.99 6.95
C ILE A 23 -16.81 -7.68 7.86
N PRO A 24 -18.13 -7.45 7.72
CA PRO A 24 -19.13 -8.16 8.53
C PRO A 24 -19.18 -9.68 8.31
N MET A 25 -18.62 -10.18 7.20
CA MET A 25 -18.58 -11.60 6.86
C MET A 25 -17.32 -12.31 7.38
N PHE A 26 -16.38 -11.56 7.98
CA PHE A 26 -15.15 -12.15 8.48
C PHE A 26 -15.46 -13.03 9.70
N PRO A 27 -14.97 -14.29 9.74
CA PRO A 27 -15.17 -15.16 10.88
C PRO A 27 -14.42 -14.61 12.10
N GLU A 28 -14.69 -15.13 13.29
CA GLU A 28 -13.85 -14.85 14.45
C GLU A 28 -12.43 -15.39 14.21
N HIS A 29 -11.42 -14.58 14.55
CA HIS A 29 -10.01 -14.93 14.36
C HIS A 29 -9.13 -14.13 15.32
N SER A 30 -7.97 -14.72 15.67
CA SER A 30 -6.94 -14.00 16.44
C SER A 30 -5.72 -13.65 15.60
N CYS A 31 -5.54 -14.32 14.45
CA CYS A 31 -4.54 -13.98 13.44
C CYS A 31 -5.25 -13.56 12.14
N TYR A 32 -4.86 -12.43 11.57
CA TYR A 32 -5.35 -11.92 10.29
C TYR A 32 -4.20 -11.84 9.29
N VAL A 33 -4.37 -12.43 8.11
CA VAL A 33 -3.33 -12.42 7.07
C VAL A 33 -3.92 -11.95 5.76
N GLU A 34 -3.41 -10.86 5.20
CA GLU A 34 -3.64 -10.51 3.78
C GLU A 34 -2.51 -11.09 2.94
N LEU A 35 -2.83 -12.11 2.13
CA LEU A 35 -1.84 -12.79 1.28
C LEU A 35 -1.42 -11.95 0.06
N PHE A 36 -2.33 -11.07 -0.38
CA PHE A 36 -2.20 -10.12 -1.47
C PHE A 36 -2.62 -8.75 -0.96
N ALA A 37 -1.76 -8.13 -0.15
CA ALA A 37 -2.10 -6.92 0.56
C ALA A 37 -2.50 -5.79 -0.40
N GLY A 38 -1.74 -5.57 -1.49
CA GLY A 38 -1.93 -4.42 -2.34
C GLY A 38 -1.98 -3.13 -1.52
N GLY A 39 -3.02 -2.32 -1.69
CA GLY A 39 -3.25 -1.12 -0.85
C GLY A 39 -3.72 -1.41 0.60
N ALA A 40 -3.92 -2.67 0.98
CA ALA A 40 -4.38 -3.15 2.29
C ALA A 40 -5.67 -2.49 2.79
N ALA A 41 -6.63 -2.30 1.89
CA ALA A 41 -7.85 -1.53 2.17
C ALA A 41 -8.68 -2.14 3.30
N LEU A 42 -8.77 -3.46 3.40
CA LEU A 42 -9.55 -4.11 4.45
C LEU A 42 -8.83 -4.02 5.80
N PHE A 43 -7.53 -4.31 5.84
CA PHE A 43 -6.68 -4.08 7.00
C PHE A 43 -6.86 -2.67 7.63
N PHE A 44 -6.78 -1.61 6.82
CA PHE A 44 -6.93 -0.24 7.33
C PHE A 44 -8.36 0.13 7.72
N LEU A 45 -9.38 -0.47 7.09
CA LEU A 45 -10.78 -0.14 7.35
C LEU A 45 -11.45 -1.02 8.42
N ARG A 46 -10.82 -2.14 8.81
CA ARG A 46 -11.31 -2.99 9.88
C ARG A 46 -11.38 -2.20 11.19
N PRO A 47 -12.53 -2.19 11.89
CA PRO A 47 -12.71 -1.40 13.09
C PRO A 47 -11.90 -1.95 14.28
N GLN A 48 -11.66 -3.25 14.31
CA GLN A 48 -10.92 -3.94 15.36
C GLN A 48 -9.76 -4.72 14.73
N PRO A 49 -8.51 -4.47 15.17
CA PRO A 49 -7.37 -5.25 14.74
C PRO A 49 -7.43 -6.65 15.36
N ALA A 50 -6.86 -7.64 14.66
CA ALA A 50 -6.62 -8.96 15.27
C ALA A 50 -5.39 -8.89 16.20
N LYS A 51 -5.22 -9.90 17.06
CA LYS A 51 -4.06 -9.98 17.98
C LYS A 51 -2.74 -10.08 17.20
N CYS A 52 -2.73 -10.83 16.11
CA CYS A 52 -1.62 -10.95 15.18
C CYS A 52 -2.11 -10.53 13.79
N GLU A 53 -1.36 -9.67 13.10
CA GLU A 53 -1.69 -9.22 11.76
C GLU A 53 -0.48 -9.28 10.85
N VAL A 54 -0.70 -9.77 9.63
CA VAL A 54 0.33 -9.96 8.63
C VAL A 54 -0.14 -9.36 7.31
N LEU A 55 0.70 -8.53 6.70
CA LEU A 55 0.52 -8.06 5.33
C LEU A 55 1.62 -8.66 4.47
N ASN A 56 1.23 -9.43 3.47
CA ASN A 56 2.13 -10.02 2.48
C ASN A 56 1.78 -9.51 1.08
N ASP A 57 2.80 -9.20 0.28
CA ASP A 57 2.65 -8.94 -1.14
C ASP A 57 3.96 -9.31 -1.86
N ILE A 58 3.87 -9.65 -3.13
CA ILE A 58 5.03 -9.97 -3.96
C ILE A 58 5.75 -8.70 -4.46
N ASP A 59 5.04 -7.56 -4.51
CA ASP A 59 5.63 -6.28 -4.89
C ASP A 59 6.55 -5.73 -3.79
N GLY A 60 7.86 -5.90 -4.00
CA GLY A 60 8.88 -5.41 -3.08
C GLY A 60 8.93 -3.88 -2.93
N GLN A 61 8.42 -3.09 -3.90
CA GLN A 61 8.33 -1.63 -3.75
C GLN A 61 7.23 -1.25 -2.76
N LEU A 62 6.07 -1.93 -2.87
CA LEU A 62 4.95 -1.77 -1.95
C LEU A 62 5.32 -2.22 -0.54
N ILE A 63 5.96 -3.39 -0.39
CA ILE A 63 6.42 -3.87 0.92
C ILE A 63 7.47 -2.95 1.51
N ASN A 64 8.41 -2.44 0.70
CA ASN A 64 9.36 -1.44 1.16
C ASN A 64 8.65 -0.17 1.69
N LEU A 65 7.60 0.31 1.02
CA LEU A 65 6.80 1.43 1.51
C LEU A 65 6.18 1.14 2.88
N TYR A 66 5.54 -0.03 3.07
CA TYR A 66 4.96 -0.40 4.36
C TYR A 66 6.01 -0.43 5.48
N ARG A 67 7.16 -1.07 5.25
CA ARG A 67 8.26 -1.16 6.21
C ARG A 67 8.82 0.22 6.58
N VAL A 68 9.06 1.08 5.58
CA VAL A 68 9.57 2.44 5.78
C VAL A 68 8.57 3.31 6.54
N VAL A 69 7.28 3.26 6.20
CA VAL A 69 6.26 4.04 6.93
C VAL A 69 6.11 3.54 8.36
N GLN A 70 6.28 2.24 8.62
CA GLN A 70 6.24 1.65 9.95
C GLN A 70 7.43 2.09 10.82
N HIS A 71 8.66 2.04 10.28
CA HIS A 71 9.90 2.17 11.06
C HIS A 71 10.68 3.48 10.89
N HIS A 72 10.51 4.17 9.76
CA HIS A 72 11.28 5.36 9.36
C HIS A 72 10.36 6.50 8.90
N PHE A 73 9.23 6.66 9.60
CA PHE A 73 8.16 7.58 9.19
C PHE A 73 8.63 9.02 9.04
N ASP A 74 9.48 9.50 9.94
CA ASP A 74 9.93 10.88 9.95
C ASP A 74 10.91 11.15 8.80
N GLU A 75 11.83 10.23 8.53
CA GLU A 75 12.73 10.29 7.37
C GLU A 75 11.96 10.19 6.05
N PHE A 76 10.92 9.36 6.00
CA PHE A 76 10.01 9.24 4.86
C PHE A 76 9.29 10.56 4.59
N VAL A 77 8.67 11.16 5.61
CA VAL A 77 7.98 12.46 5.47
C VAL A 77 8.95 13.54 5.00
N ARG A 78 10.18 13.56 5.53
CA ARG A 78 11.21 14.54 5.15
C ARG A 78 11.61 14.47 3.67
N GLN A 79 11.44 13.34 2.98
CA GLN A 79 11.68 13.27 1.53
C GLN A 79 10.77 14.21 0.73
N PHE A 80 9.64 14.61 1.32
CA PHE A 80 8.62 15.41 0.66
C PHE A 80 8.66 16.89 1.03
N ASP A 81 9.56 17.29 1.92
CA ASP A 81 9.80 18.70 2.21
C ASP A 81 10.21 19.40 0.90
N TRP A 82 9.50 20.48 0.56
CA TRP A 82 9.73 21.25 -0.67
C TRP A 82 9.48 20.49 -1.99
N THR A 83 8.86 19.30 -1.94
CA THR A 83 8.52 18.54 -3.14
C THR A 83 7.40 19.20 -3.91
N LEU A 84 7.63 19.41 -5.21
CA LEU A 84 6.64 19.94 -6.14
C LEU A 84 5.85 18.81 -6.81
N THR A 85 4.55 18.99 -6.93
CA THR A 85 3.70 18.14 -7.78
C THR A 85 3.85 18.62 -9.23
N SER A 86 4.74 17.98 -10.00
CA SER A 86 5.07 18.42 -11.36
C SER A 86 5.33 17.24 -12.29
N ARG A 87 5.04 17.44 -13.58
CA ARG A 87 5.31 16.45 -14.63
C ARG A 87 6.80 16.19 -14.80
N GLU A 88 7.65 17.19 -14.60
CA GLU A 88 9.11 17.04 -14.68
C GLU A 88 9.66 16.21 -13.52
N VAL A 89 9.20 16.47 -12.29
CA VAL A 89 9.59 15.67 -11.11
C VAL A 89 9.13 14.22 -11.29
N PHE A 90 7.90 14.02 -11.78
CA PHE A 90 7.39 12.68 -12.11
C PHE A 90 8.28 11.95 -13.12
N ALA A 91 8.56 12.58 -14.27
CA ALA A 91 9.39 11.97 -15.32
C ALA A 91 10.82 11.67 -14.82
N ARG A 92 11.40 12.58 -14.02
CA ARG A 92 12.70 12.38 -13.40
C ARG A 92 12.69 11.20 -12.45
N LEU A 93 11.71 11.10 -11.56
CA LEU A 93 11.60 9.97 -10.63
C LEU A 93 11.37 8.64 -11.36
N GLN A 94 10.61 8.64 -12.47
CA GLN A 94 10.47 7.47 -13.31
C GLN A 94 11.80 7.00 -13.90
N SER A 95 12.65 7.93 -14.36
CA SER A 95 13.92 7.58 -15.01
C SER A 95 15.02 7.16 -14.04
N VAL A 96 14.92 7.47 -12.75
CA VAL A 96 15.92 7.02 -11.77
C VAL A 96 15.71 5.53 -11.45
N PRO A 97 16.75 4.68 -11.61
CA PRO A 97 16.67 3.27 -11.28
C PRO A 97 16.48 3.06 -9.77
N PRO A 98 15.49 2.27 -9.31
CA PRO A 98 15.24 2.06 -7.88
C PRO A 98 16.42 1.47 -7.11
N GLU A 99 17.28 0.68 -7.75
CA GLU A 99 18.46 0.05 -7.16
C GLU A 99 19.56 1.04 -6.77
N SER A 100 19.53 2.26 -7.33
CA SER A 100 20.49 3.31 -6.97
C SER A 100 20.05 4.15 -5.76
N MET A 101 18.96 3.76 -5.10
CA MET A 101 18.32 4.52 -4.02
C MET A 101 18.32 3.74 -2.71
N THR A 102 18.34 4.47 -1.58
CA THR A 102 18.07 3.88 -0.26
C THR A 102 16.62 3.42 -0.15
N ASP A 103 16.30 2.53 0.79
CA ASP A 103 14.93 2.08 1.02
C ASP A 103 13.95 3.23 1.28
N ILE A 104 14.38 4.26 2.02
CA ILE A 104 13.57 5.47 2.27
C ILE A 104 13.29 6.23 0.96
N GLN A 105 14.32 6.41 0.12
CA GLN A 105 14.18 7.07 -1.18
C GLN A 105 13.31 6.27 -2.13
N ARG A 106 13.47 4.94 -2.18
CA ARG A 106 12.63 4.03 -2.98
C ARG A 106 11.16 4.11 -2.56
N ALA A 107 10.89 4.11 -1.25
CA ALA A 107 9.54 4.26 -0.71
C ALA A 107 8.94 5.61 -1.08
N ALA A 108 9.71 6.70 -0.93
CA ALA A 108 9.25 8.04 -1.28
C ALA A 108 8.99 8.21 -2.78
N ARG A 109 9.88 7.69 -3.63
CA ARG A 109 9.72 7.61 -5.08
C ARG A 109 8.44 6.87 -5.45
N PHE A 110 8.28 5.64 -4.96
CA PHE A 110 7.11 4.81 -5.25
C PHE A 110 5.82 5.49 -4.82
N PHE A 111 5.81 6.06 -3.61
CA PHE A 111 4.65 6.79 -3.09
C PHE A 111 4.31 8.03 -3.94
N TYR A 112 5.30 8.86 -4.30
CA TYR A 112 5.08 10.02 -5.17
C TYR A 112 4.45 9.61 -6.50
N LEU A 113 5.03 8.60 -7.15
CA LEU A 113 4.55 8.09 -8.43
C LEU A 113 3.10 7.57 -8.29
N GLN A 114 2.79 6.79 -7.25
CA GLN A 114 1.42 6.30 -7.03
C GLN A 114 0.40 7.41 -6.77
N GLN A 115 0.78 8.49 -6.05
CA GLN A 115 -0.15 9.59 -5.76
C GLN A 115 -0.41 10.50 -6.97
N THR A 116 0.53 10.54 -7.91
CA THR A 116 0.50 11.48 -9.05
C THR A 116 0.27 10.79 -10.40
N ALA A 117 0.29 9.45 -10.45
CA ALA A 117 -0.04 8.68 -11.65
C ALA A 117 -1.55 8.72 -11.95
N PHE A 118 -1.89 8.85 -13.24
CA PHE A 118 -3.26 8.74 -13.71
C PHE A 118 -3.84 7.36 -13.37
N GLY A 119 -4.95 7.37 -12.63
CA GLY A 119 -5.64 6.15 -12.18
C GLY A 119 -4.89 5.33 -11.13
N GLY A 120 -3.78 5.82 -10.56
CA GLY A 120 -3.00 5.09 -9.55
C GLY A 120 -2.40 3.78 -10.06
N LYS A 121 -2.14 3.69 -11.37
CA LYS A 121 -1.48 2.53 -11.99
C LYS A 121 -0.06 2.39 -11.45
N THR A 122 0.42 1.16 -11.29
CA THR A 122 1.84 0.86 -11.00
C THR A 122 2.65 0.68 -12.28
N VAL A 123 1.99 0.22 -13.36
CA VAL A 123 2.58 -0.02 -14.69
C VAL A 123 2.19 1.03 -15.71
N HIS A 124 3.10 1.30 -16.65
CA HIS A 124 2.88 2.27 -17.75
C HIS A 124 2.29 3.60 -17.23
N GLN A 125 2.89 4.13 -16.17
CA GLN A 125 2.35 5.28 -15.46
C GLN A 125 2.51 6.55 -16.30
N HIS A 126 1.48 7.38 -16.30
CA HIS A 126 1.51 8.72 -16.86
C HIS A 126 1.12 9.73 -15.77
N PHE A 127 1.76 10.89 -15.77
CA PHE A 127 1.42 11.95 -14.82
C PHE A 127 -0.03 12.43 -15.01
N GLY A 128 -0.84 12.26 -13.97
CA GLY A 128 -2.26 12.59 -13.95
C GLY A 128 -2.51 14.05 -13.57
N THR A 129 -3.43 14.69 -14.28
CA THR A 129 -3.88 16.07 -14.02
C THR A 129 -5.39 16.15 -14.18
N THR A 130 -6.01 17.13 -13.53
CA THR A 130 -7.43 17.46 -13.69
C THR A 130 -7.62 18.97 -13.64
N THR A 131 -8.65 19.46 -14.31
CA THR A 131 -9.06 20.87 -14.30
C THR A 131 -10.08 21.18 -13.21
N THR A 132 -10.58 20.16 -12.49
CA THR A 132 -11.70 20.28 -11.55
C THR A 132 -11.32 20.14 -10.08
N SER A 133 -10.06 19.84 -9.77
CA SER A 133 -9.58 19.74 -8.39
C SER A 133 -8.13 20.18 -8.25
N LYS A 134 -7.74 20.45 -7.00
CA LYS A 134 -6.35 20.79 -6.66
C LYS A 134 -5.43 19.60 -6.92
N ALA A 135 -4.18 19.91 -7.26
CA ALA A 135 -3.11 18.92 -7.33
C ALA A 135 -2.90 18.26 -5.96
N TRP A 136 -2.25 17.09 -5.98
CA TRP A 136 -1.80 16.43 -4.76
C TRP A 136 -0.84 17.34 -3.97
N ASP A 137 -1.03 17.41 -2.66
CA ASP A 137 -0.29 18.30 -1.76
C ASP A 137 0.59 17.46 -0.82
N ALA A 138 1.90 17.53 -1.06
CA ALA A 138 2.94 16.83 -0.32
C ALA A 138 3.06 17.30 1.15
N SER A 139 2.69 18.55 1.45
CA SER A 139 2.76 19.09 2.84
C SER A 139 1.81 18.36 3.80
N GLN A 140 0.77 17.72 3.27
CA GLN A 140 -0.26 17.04 4.05
C GLN A 140 0.09 15.58 4.38
N ILE A 141 1.23 15.05 3.91
CA ILE A 141 1.58 13.63 4.05
C ILE A 141 1.64 13.22 5.51
N ARG A 142 2.32 14.00 6.37
CA ARG A 142 2.40 13.72 7.80
C ARG A 142 1.02 13.58 8.42
N ALA A 143 0.16 14.57 8.20
CA ALA A 143 -1.20 14.57 8.73
C ALA A 143 -1.96 13.32 8.23
N LYS A 144 -2.00 13.08 6.92
CA LYS A 144 -2.75 11.98 6.29
C LYS A 144 -2.28 10.59 6.72
N LEU A 145 -0.97 10.40 6.91
CA LEU A 145 -0.40 9.07 7.15
C LEU A 145 -0.17 8.74 8.63
N THR A 146 -0.28 9.70 9.56
CA THR A 146 -0.05 9.44 10.99
C THR A 146 -0.95 8.32 11.53
N ALA A 147 -2.24 8.33 11.18
CA ALA A 147 -3.16 7.28 11.59
C ALA A 147 -2.80 5.91 10.97
N ALA A 148 -2.36 5.90 9.70
CA ALA A 148 -1.95 4.69 9.00
C ALA A 148 -0.65 4.10 9.59
N ARG A 149 0.34 4.94 9.90
CA ARG A 149 1.55 4.55 10.65
C ARG A 149 1.18 3.87 11.95
N ASN A 150 0.33 4.49 12.76
CA ASN A 150 -0.07 3.94 14.05
C ASN A 150 -0.78 2.60 13.89
N ARG A 151 -1.62 2.47 12.85
CA ARG A 151 -2.33 1.22 12.52
C ARG A 151 -1.39 0.09 12.10
N LEU A 152 -0.27 0.42 11.44
CA LEU A 152 0.78 -0.52 11.04
C LEU A 152 1.69 -0.93 12.20
N SER A 153 1.63 -0.27 13.36
CA SER A 153 2.46 -0.63 14.51
C SER A 153 2.16 -2.06 14.96
N GLY A 154 3.19 -2.89 15.10
CA GLY A 154 3.07 -4.29 15.52
C GLY A 154 2.56 -5.27 14.45
N VAL A 155 2.45 -4.83 13.19
CA VAL A 155 2.05 -5.67 12.06
C VAL A 155 3.29 -6.30 11.42
N PHE A 156 3.22 -7.59 11.11
CA PHE A 156 4.27 -8.27 10.35
C PHE A 156 4.14 -7.93 8.87
N ILE A 157 5.24 -7.51 8.26
CA ILE A 157 5.30 -7.17 6.84
C ILE A 157 6.19 -8.19 6.13
N GLU A 158 5.62 -8.95 5.20
CA GLU A 158 6.28 -10.04 4.47
C GLU A 158 6.36 -9.72 2.97
N ASN A 159 7.42 -10.17 2.30
CA ASN A 159 7.59 -10.03 0.84
C ASN A 159 7.89 -11.39 0.22
N GLU A 160 6.88 -12.26 0.18
CA GLU A 160 7.02 -13.64 -0.28
C GLU A 160 5.86 -14.03 -1.23
N PRO A 161 6.04 -15.06 -2.06
CA PRO A 161 4.92 -15.73 -2.74
C PRO A 161 3.85 -16.14 -1.73
N TRP A 162 2.58 -15.97 -2.12
CA TRP A 162 1.44 -16.14 -1.23
C TRP A 162 1.36 -17.56 -0.64
N GLU A 163 1.83 -18.58 -1.36
CA GLU A 163 1.86 -19.98 -0.93
C GLU A 163 2.73 -20.16 0.32
N ARG A 164 3.84 -19.42 0.40
CA ARG A 164 4.74 -19.45 1.56
C ARG A 164 4.09 -18.77 2.75
N GLY A 165 3.46 -17.62 2.53
CA GLY A 165 2.68 -16.93 3.56
C GLY A 165 1.55 -17.83 4.10
N PHE A 166 0.77 -18.43 3.21
CA PHE A 166 -0.30 -19.35 3.56
C PHE A 166 0.21 -20.49 4.45
N LYS A 167 1.23 -21.25 4.00
CA LYS A 167 1.82 -22.35 4.77
C LYS A 167 2.37 -21.93 6.13
N ARG A 168 2.99 -20.75 6.21
CA ARG A 168 3.61 -20.24 7.46
C ARG A 168 2.56 -19.98 8.55
N TYR A 169 1.46 -19.35 8.16
CA TYR A 169 0.45 -18.87 9.11
C TYR A 169 -0.77 -19.78 9.23
N ASP A 170 -0.81 -20.93 8.52
CA ASP A 170 -1.96 -21.84 8.51
C ASP A 170 -2.18 -22.47 9.88
N ARG A 171 -3.11 -21.90 10.64
CA ARG A 171 -3.49 -22.28 12.00
C ARG A 171 -5.00 -22.12 12.13
N GLU A 172 -5.62 -22.89 13.02
CA GLU A 172 -7.07 -22.85 13.26
C GLU A 172 -7.62 -21.45 13.57
N HIS A 173 -6.79 -20.59 14.18
CA HIS A 173 -7.17 -19.24 14.58
C HIS A 173 -6.79 -18.14 13.55
N THR A 174 -6.32 -18.53 12.36
CA THR A 174 -5.92 -17.62 11.29
C THR A 174 -7.05 -17.44 10.30
N PHE A 175 -7.45 -16.19 10.09
CA PHE A 175 -8.26 -15.81 8.94
C PHE A 175 -7.38 -15.26 7.83
N PHE A 176 -7.40 -15.93 6.69
CA PHE A 176 -6.73 -15.48 5.47
C PHE A 176 -7.71 -14.70 4.59
N TYR A 177 -7.33 -13.47 4.25
CA TYR A 177 -7.94 -12.73 3.17
C TYR A 177 -7.05 -12.79 1.93
N ALA A 178 -7.57 -13.38 0.86
CA ALA A 178 -6.88 -13.53 -0.42
C ALA A 178 -7.62 -12.78 -1.51
N ASP A 179 -6.98 -11.77 -2.09
CA ASP A 179 -7.48 -10.97 -3.20
C ASP A 179 -6.46 -10.96 -4.35
N PRO A 180 -6.26 -12.12 -5.01
CA PRO A 180 -5.28 -12.23 -6.09
C PRO A 180 -5.68 -11.37 -7.29
N PRO A 181 -4.73 -11.06 -8.20
CA PRO A 181 -5.04 -10.49 -9.50
C PRO A 181 -6.15 -11.28 -10.21
N TYR A 182 -7.15 -10.57 -10.75
CA TYR A 182 -8.25 -11.23 -11.43
C TYR A 182 -7.83 -11.78 -12.78
N TRP A 183 -8.33 -12.97 -13.09
CA TRP A 183 -8.13 -13.66 -14.35
C TRP A 183 -8.36 -12.74 -15.56
N GLN A 184 -7.36 -12.64 -16.44
CA GLN A 184 -7.38 -11.83 -17.67
C GLN A 184 -7.73 -10.35 -17.49
N THR A 185 -7.56 -9.80 -16.28
CA THR A 185 -7.65 -8.36 -16.07
C THR A 185 -6.26 -7.72 -16.14
N ALA A 186 -6.10 -6.74 -17.01
CA ALA A 186 -4.81 -6.07 -17.22
C ALA A 186 -4.45 -5.15 -16.04
N GLY A 187 -3.17 -5.10 -15.66
CA GLY A 187 -2.65 -3.98 -14.86
C GLY A 187 -1.65 -4.29 -13.74
N TYR A 188 -1.25 -5.54 -13.54
CA TYR A 188 -0.23 -5.91 -12.56
C TYR A 188 1.13 -6.17 -13.22
N ASP A 189 2.23 -5.79 -12.56
CA ASP A 189 3.61 -5.95 -13.04
C ASP A 189 4.05 -7.41 -13.19
N ARG A 190 3.38 -8.34 -12.48
CA ARG A 190 3.68 -9.77 -12.53
C ARG A 190 2.49 -10.54 -13.10
N ALA A 191 2.75 -11.28 -14.18
CA ALA A 191 1.84 -12.31 -14.65
C ALA A 191 1.76 -13.43 -13.59
N PHE A 192 0.55 -13.93 -13.35
CA PHE A 192 0.39 -15.23 -12.74
C PHE A 192 0.58 -16.25 -13.86
N ASP A 193 1.62 -17.07 -13.79
CA ASP A 193 1.71 -18.25 -14.65
C ASP A 193 0.63 -19.22 -14.17
N TRP A 194 -0.37 -19.42 -15.02
CA TRP A 194 -1.49 -20.32 -14.82
C TRP A 194 -1.22 -21.69 -15.43
#